data_AF-A0AA95EX40-F1
#
_entry.id   AF-A0AA95EX40-F1
#
_cell.length_a   1.000
_cell.length_b   1.000
_cell.length_c   1.000
_cell.angle_alpha   90.00
_cell.angle_beta   90.00
_cell.angle_gamma   90.00
#
_symmetry.space_group_name_H-M   'P 1'
#
loop_
_entity.id
_entity.type
_entity.pdbx_description
1 polymer ?
#
loop_
_entity_poly.entity_id
_entity_poly.type
_entity_poly.pdbx_seq_one_letter_code
_entity_poly.pdbx_strand_id
1 'polypeptide(L)'
;MKIRLLRNLVLLFLMLCVALPGGLLQPIYEVQAASVKPVATYTSPQKIKFVSYSKAWTVAKLKQLSAELLKNVHGEELAYLSEVELSAVNKEGEDGVAHMNYSWTKGDMSDLVMDKGTKIVLYNANSNTTIESVAATLSHEYGHHFTHYWLMKKEHKLPSNPKSKWVALRGIKGYPVVFTEDAEEPGYSHFWDAAEIMADDYMVMFGSPTGKQAMANSMLKEEIGFFQGVENEQIPSVMALPKVRSYWLQLSGIKDPQPLSFKEPKLTAITAVTTIDGDIVHKFTYEAGSTNAELAKRLQYGVYWSEDASDESFSIDYTELVTGKLSIQLDYALPQAKRVIITVYAYDPKTKQYVYAKRQAYNLSNLKKPIKLAQ
;
A
#
# COMPACT_ATOMS: atom_id res chain seq x y z
N MET A 1 4.44 -47.64 -3.09
CA MET A 1 5.16 -48.09 -1.88
C MET A 1 5.47 -46.85 -1.04
N LYS A 2 4.81 -46.75 0.12
CA LYS A 2 5.16 -45.96 1.33
C LYS A 2 5.18 -44.41 1.30
N ILE A 3 4.26 -43.90 2.12
CA ILE A 3 4.27 -42.66 2.94
C ILE A 3 3.65 -41.40 2.30
N ARG A 4 2.32 -41.30 2.43
CA ARG A 4 1.62 -40.05 2.78
C ARG A 4 0.57 -40.40 3.84
N LEU A 5 0.93 -40.19 5.11
CA LEU A 5 0.02 -40.26 6.26
C LEU A 5 0.04 -38.90 6.96
N LEU A 6 -1.14 -38.54 7.48
CA LEU A 6 -1.42 -37.52 8.48
C LEU A 6 -1.38 -36.04 8.04
N ARG A 7 -2.58 -35.50 7.77
CA ARG A 7 -3.12 -34.33 8.48
C ARG A 7 -4.60 -34.15 8.15
N ASN A 8 -5.44 -34.99 8.76
CA ASN A 8 -6.87 -34.78 8.92
C ASN A 8 -7.20 -35.15 10.37
N LEU A 9 -7.26 -34.16 11.26
CA LEU A 9 -8.08 -34.14 12.47
C LEU A 9 -7.78 -32.85 13.23
N VAL A 10 -8.73 -31.94 13.27
CA VAL A 10 -9.27 -31.26 14.46
C VAL A 10 -10.20 -30.20 13.90
N LEU A 11 -11.51 -30.43 13.98
CA LEU A 11 -12.53 -29.41 14.24
C LEU A 11 -13.91 -30.07 14.11
N LEU A 12 -14.47 -30.46 15.25
CA LEU A 12 -15.91 -30.61 15.39
C LEU A 12 -16.31 -30.31 16.84
N PHE A 13 -17.28 -29.40 16.96
CA PHE A 13 -18.12 -29.07 18.13
C PHE A 13 -17.52 -28.28 19.30
N LEU A 14 -17.97 -27.03 19.46
CA LEU A 14 -19.08 -26.76 20.39
C LEU A 14 -19.73 -25.39 20.08
N MET A 15 -20.91 -25.40 19.45
CA MET A 15 -21.93 -24.37 19.69
C MET A 15 -22.73 -24.80 20.92
N LEU A 16 -22.66 -24.03 22.00
CA LEU A 16 -23.69 -24.03 23.02
C LEU A 16 -24.01 -22.58 23.37
N CYS A 17 -25.10 -22.09 22.78
CA CYS A 17 -25.76 -20.86 23.17
C CYS A 17 -26.33 -21.03 24.59
N VAL A 18 -25.72 -20.35 25.57
CA VAL A 18 -26.38 -20.06 26.84
C VAL A 18 -26.77 -18.59 26.79
N ALA A 19 -28.08 -18.36 26.63
CA ALA A 19 -28.70 -17.07 26.83
C ALA A 19 -28.61 -16.70 28.32
N LEU A 20 -27.96 -15.58 28.62
CA LEU A 20 -28.10 -14.87 29.89
C LEU A 20 -28.57 -13.44 29.60
N PRO A 21 -29.64 -12.96 30.26
CA PRO A 21 -30.05 -11.57 30.20
C PRO A 21 -29.22 -10.79 31.24
N GLY A 22 -28.35 -9.89 30.80
CA GLY A 22 -27.54 -9.12 31.73
C GLY A 22 -26.73 -8.03 31.05
N GLY A 23 -27.19 -6.79 31.21
CA GLY A 23 -26.41 -5.56 31.34
C GLY A 23 -25.15 -5.35 30.50
N LEU A 24 -25.21 -4.33 29.63
CA LEU A 24 -24.16 -3.35 29.38
C LEU A 24 -22.72 -3.82 29.63
N LEU A 25 -22.12 -4.48 28.63
CA LEU A 25 -20.68 -4.53 28.47
C LEU A 25 -20.35 -4.01 27.07
N GLN A 26 -20.19 -2.69 26.97
CA GLN A 26 -19.39 -2.14 25.89
C GLN A 26 -17.95 -2.65 26.07
N PRO A 27 -17.25 -3.08 25.02
CA PRO A 27 -15.84 -3.38 25.13
C PRO A 27 -15.09 -2.08 25.46
N ILE A 28 -14.63 -1.98 26.71
CA ILE A 28 -13.73 -0.93 27.16
C ILE A 28 -12.36 -1.23 26.54
N TYR A 29 -12.09 -0.72 25.34
CA TYR A 29 -10.74 -0.63 24.77
C TYR A 29 -10.21 0.81 24.76
N GLU A 30 -10.75 1.67 25.61
CA GLU A 30 -10.40 3.09 25.62
C GLU A 30 -10.14 3.65 27.03
N VAL A 31 -9.45 2.89 27.90
CA VAL A 31 -8.91 3.44 29.15
C VAL A 31 -7.56 2.81 29.49
N GLN A 32 -6.52 3.00 28.66
CA GLN A 32 -5.14 2.75 29.12
C GLN A 32 -4.04 3.52 28.34
N ALA A 33 -4.24 4.81 28.05
CA ALA A 33 -3.20 5.62 27.39
C ALA A 33 -2.69 6.83 28.20
N ALA A 34 -3.24 7.13 29.38
CA ALA A 34 -2.88 8.34 30.12
C ALA A 34 -1.76 8.17 31.18
N SER A 35 -1.19 6.97 31.38
CA SER A 35 -0.27 6.72 32.51
C SER A 35 1.13 6.21 32.15
N VAL A 36 1.42 5.89 30.89
CA VAL A 36 2.76 5.41 30.51
C VAL A 36 3.64 6.61 30.16
N LYS A 37 4.79 6.72 30.83
CA LYS A 37 5.80 7.73 30.46
C LYS A 37 6.50 7.29 29.16
N PRO A 38 6.73 8.20 28.20
CA PRO A 38 7.54 7.88 27.02
C PRO A 38 8.91 7.33 27.40
N VAL A 39 9.37 6.33 26.66
CA VAL A 39 10.73 5.76 26.78
C VAL A 39 11.75 6.73 26.20
N ALA A 40 11.41 7.37 25.07
CA ALA A 40 12.26 8.34 24.41
C ALA A 40 11.42 9.47 23.82
N THR A 41 12.00 10.66 23.75
CA THR A 41 11.39 11.83 23.11
C THR A 41 12.47 12.65 22.43
N TYR A 42 12.15 13.20 21.26
CA TYR A 42 13.01 14.09 20.50
C TYR A 42 12.18 15.15 19.77
N THR A 43 12.56 16.43 19.84
CA THR A 43 11.92 17.48 19.03
C THR A 43 12.85 17.89 17.89
N SER A 44 12.35 17.77 16.67
CA SER A 44 13.09 18.13 15.45
C SER A 44 13.26 19.65 15.28
N PRO A 45 14.17 20.11 14.40
CA PRO A 45 14.29 21.51 14.03
C PRO A 45 12.97 22.12 13.51
N GLN A 46 12.16 21.32 12.81
CA GLN A 46 10.83 21.66 12.30
C GLN A 46 9.76 21.75 13.40
N LYS A 47 10.14 21.57 14.68
CA LYS A 47 9.26 21.58 15.86
C LYS A 47 8.27 20.43 15.95
N ILE A 48 8.44 19.40 15.12
CA ILE A 48 7.71 18.13 15.23
C ILE A 48 8.32 17.32 16.37
N LYS A 49 7.48 16.83 17.28
CA LYS A 49 7.86 15.97 18.39
C LYS A 49 7.81 14.50 17.96
N PHE A 50 8.85 13.75 18.27
CA PHE A 50 8.94 12.32 18.06
C PHE A 50 8.93 11.66 19.42
N VAL A 51 7.97 10.76 19.66
CA VAL A 51 7.73 10.13 20.96
C VAL A 51 7.75 8.63 20.76
N SER A 52 8.44 7.89 21.63
CA SER A 52 8.36 6.43 21.62
C SER A 52 7.93 5.89 22.98
N TYR A 53 7.02 4.93 22.93
CA TYR A 53 6.63 4.08 24.05
C TYR A 53 7.29 2.69 23.98
N SER A 54 8.04 2.40 22.91
CA SER A 54 8.82 1.17 22.75
C SER A 54 10.28 1.34 23.19
N LYS A 55 10.81 0.33 23.89
CA LYS A 55 12.23 0.24 24.27
C LYS A 55 13.18 0.07 23.09
N ALA A 56 12.68 -0.40 21.94
CA ALA A 56 13.49 -0.59 20.74
C ALA A 56 13.89 0.74 20.08
N TRP A 57 13.21 1.84 20.42
CA TRP A 57 13.30 3.14 19.78
C TRP A 57 13.94 4.18 20.71
N THR A 58 15.27 4.29 20.62
CA THR A 58 16.06 5.26 21.39
C THR A 58 15.97 6.68 20.79
N VAL A 59 16.41 7.69 21.54
CA VAL A 59 16.51 9.08 21.03
C VAL A 59 17.30 9.16 19.72
N ALA A 60 18.36 8.36 19.55
CA ALA A 60 19.13 8.31 18.31
C ALA A 60 18.30 7.80 17.13
N LYS A 61 17.48 6.74 17.33
CA LYS A 61 16.56 6.26 16.31
C LYS A 61 15.43 7.25 16.01
N LEU A 62 14.93 7.98 17.02
CA LEU A 62 13.95 9.05 16.79
C LEU A 62 14.51 10.19 15.93
N LYS A 63 15.81 10.51 16.07
CA LYS A 63 16.49 11.46 15.15
C LYS A 63 16.56 10.91 13.73
N GLN A 64 16.84 9.62 13.56
CA GLN A 64 16.83 8.97 12.25
C GLN A 64 15.43 8.95 11.64
N LEU A 65 14.39 8.67 12.43
CA LEU A 65 12.99 8.72 11.99
C LEU A 65 12.57 10.13 11.58
N SER A 66 13.02 11.15 12.32
CA SER A 66 12.82 12.54 11.93
C SER A 66 13.50 12.88 10.60
N ALA A 67 14.72 12.38 10.37
CA ALA A 67 15.39 12.54 9.08
C ALA A 67 14.68 11.75 7.96
N GLU A 68 14.11 10.59 8.28
CA GLU A 68 13.34 9.77 7.35
C GLU A 68 12.05 10.47 6.91
N LEU A 69 11.29 11.06 7.84
CA LEU A 69 10.10 11.85 7.51
C LEU A 69 10.42 12.93 6.46
N LEU A 70 11.55 13.64 6.62
CA LEU A 70 11.97 14.72 5.72
C LEU A 70 12.46 14.23 4.34
N LYS A 71 12.57 12.92 4.12
CA LYS A 71 12.84 12.37 2.78
C LYS A 71 11.57 12.24 1.93
N ASN A 72 10.39 12.39 2.54
CA ASN A 72 9.14 12.54 1.80
C ASN A 72 9.13 13.88 1.06
N VAL A 73 8.44 13.95 -0.08
CA VAL A 73 8.25 15.21 -0.79
C VAL A 73 7.18 16.03 -0.07
N HIS A 74 7.61 17.06 0.64
CA HIS A 74 6.74 17.88 1.47
C HIS A 74 6.84 19.37 1.10
N GLY A 75 5.81 20.14 1.49
CA GLY A 75 5.68 21.57 1.33
C GLY A 75 5.36 22.26 2.66
N GLU A 76 4.51 23.27 2.62
CA GLU A 76 4.11 24.05 3.80
C GLU A 76 3.17 23.29 4.75
N GLU A 77 2.53 22.22 4.27
CA GLU A 77 1.67 21.36 5.09
C GLU A 77 2.43 20.75 6.27
N LEU A 78 3.73 20.45 6.11
CA LEU A 78 4.58 19.90 7.17
C LEU A 78 4.51 20.72 8.48
N ALA A 79 4.25 22.03 8.40
CA ALA A 79 4.11 22.90 9.58
C ALA A 79 2.83 22.64 10.42
N TYR A 80 1.91 21.80 9.93
CA TYR A 80 0.67 21.40 10.61
C TYR A 80 0.84 20.07 11.36
N LEU A 81 1.86 19.28 11.01
CA LEU A 81 2.27 18.09 11.75
C LEU A 81 2.98 18.50 13.05
N SER A 82 2.48 18.01 14.18
CA SER A 82 3.03 18.33 15.50
C SER A 82 3.74 17.15 16.16
N GLU A 83 3.29 15.92 15.90
CA GLU A 83 3.81 14.73 16.57
C GLU A 83 3.87 13.50 15.67
N VAL A 84 4.93 12.71 15.82
CA VAL A 84 5.03 11.32 15.33
C VAL A 84 5.29 10.43 16.55
N GLU A 85 4.38 9.51 16.82
CA GLU A 85 4.43 8.59 17.95
C GLU A 85 4.72 7.16 17.50
N LEU A 86 5.61 6.48 18.20
CA LEU A 86 5.85 5.04 18.08
C LEU A 86 5.15 4.33 19.24
N SER A 87 4.02 3.72 18.94
CA SER A 87 3.21 2.98 19.90
C SER A 87 3.70 1.54 20.05
N ALA A 88 3.85 1.10 21.30
CA ALA A 88 4.17 -0.29 21.63
C ALA A 88 2.95 -1.22 21.54
N VAL A 89 1.75 -0.67 21.34
CA VAL A 89 0.50 -1.43 21.20
C VAL A 89 0.59 -2.27 19.93
N ASN A 90 0.26 -3.55 20.07
CA ASN A 90 0.09 -4.43 18.93
C ASN A 90 -1.34 -4.24 18.39
N LYS A 91 -1.47 -3.74 17.17
CA LYS A 91 -2.75 -3.51 16.50
C LYS A 91 -2.75 -4.31 15.20
N GLU A 92 -3.52 -5.39 15.18
CA GLU A 92 -3.63 -6.26 14.01
C GLU A 92 -4.45 -5.55 12.92
N GLY A 93 -3.92 -5.54 11.70
CA GLY A 93 -4.58 -4.91 10.54
C GLY A 93 -4.44 -3.39 10.45
N GLU A 94 -3.71 -2.74 11.36
CA GLU A 94 -3.49 -1.29 11.32
C GLU A 94 -2.06 -0.95 11.80
N ASP A 95 -1.19 -0.62 10.86
CA ASP A 95 0.22 -0.31 11.15
C ASP A 95 0.44 1.17 11.53
N GLY A 96 -0.49 2.05 11.22
CA GLY A 96 -0.43 3.46 11.56
C GLY A 96 -1.78 4.17 11.45
N VAL A 97 -1.81 5.42 11.93
CA VAL A 97 -2.95 6.34 11.76
C VAL A 97 -2.48 7.79 11.85
N ALA A 98 -3.07 8.67 11.02
CA ALA A 98 -2.92 10.11 11.09
C ALA A 98 -4.15 10.77 11.75
N HIS A 99 -4.01 11.18 13.02
CA HIS A 99 -5.03 11.97 13.71
C HIS A 99 -4.97 13.42 13.27
N MET A 100 -5.93 13.81 12.43
CA MET A 100 -6.09 15.16 11.91
C MET A 100 -7.34 15.80 12.49
N ASN A 101 -7.27 17.12 12.67
CA ASN A 101 -8.44 17.94 12.99
C ASN A 101 -8.60 18.98 11.89
N TYR A 102 -9.84 19.37 11.63
CA TYR A 102 -10.18 20.41 10.69
C TYR A 102 -11.44 21.13 11.14
N SER A 103 -11.58 22.38 10.74
CA SER A 103 -12.64 23.28 11.16
C SER A 103 -13.26 24.00 9.97
N TRP A 104 -14.55 24.31 10.07
CA TRP A 104 -15.31 25.07 9.09
C TRP A 104 -16.53 25.71 9.75
N THR A 105 -17.09 26.74 9.11
CA THR A 105 -18.34 27.36 9.53
C THR A 105 -19.51 26.44 9.19
N LYS A 106 -20.36 26.14 10.16
CA LYS A 106 -21.51 25.25 9.94
C LYS A 106 -22.38 25.74 8.78
N GLY A 107 -22.51 24.89 7.75
CA GLY A 107 -23.30 25.18 6.54
C GLY A 107 -22.52 25.86 5.41
N ASP A 108 -21.25 26.20 5.64
CA ASP A 108 -20.35 26.78 4.64
C ASP A 108 -19.03 26.00 4.64
N MET A 109 -18.77 25.23 3.59
CA MET A 109 -17.51 24.50 3.45
C MET A 109 -16.39 25.36 2.83
N SER A 110 -16.69 26.60 2.42
CA SER A 110 -15.71 27.46 1.74
C SER A 110 -14.59 27.96 2.66
N ASP A 111 -14.77 27.88 3.97
CA ASP A 111 -13.75 28.18 4.98
C ASP A 111 -13.14 26.92 5.61
N LEU A 112 -13.38 25.73 5.03
CA LEU A 112 -12.78 24.48 5.49
C LEU A 112 -11.25 24.59 5.51
N VAL A 113 -10.68 24.37 6.70
CA VAL A 113 -9.23 24.40 6.94
C VAL A 113 -8.79 23.26 7.82
N MET A 114 -7.58 22.76 7.57
CA MET A 114 -6.90 21.87 8.50
C MET A 114 -6.47 22.64 9.73
N ASP A 115 -6.70 22.09 10.92
CA ASP A 115 -6.17 22.64 12.17
C ASP A 115 -4.72 22.20 12.37
N LYS A 116 -3.91 23.03 13.01
CA LYS A 116 -2.56 22.61 13.42
C LYS A 116 -2.66 21.57 14.52
N GLY A 117 -1.70 20.65 14.56
CA GLY A 117 -1.64 19.64 15.61
C GLY A 117 -1.81 18.22 15.12
N THR A 118 -1.71 17.96 13.82
CA THR A 118 -1.75 16.58 13.30
C THR A 118 -0.76 15.71 14.07
N LYS A 119 -1.19 14.49 14.38
CA LYS A 119 -0.38 13.47 15.04
C LYS A 119 -0.41 12.20 14.22
N ILE A 120 0.76 11.70 13.85
CA ILE A 120 0.90 10.37 13.26
C ILE A 120 1.25 9.40 14.38
N VAL A 121 0.55 8.27 14.45
CA VAL A 121 0.89 7.14 15.33
C VAL A 121 1.31 5.97 14.44
N LEU A 122 2.45 5.37 14.73
CA LEU A 122 2.94 4.14 14.11
C LEU A 122 2.84 3.04 15.15
N TYR A 123 2.03 2.02 14.88
CA TYR A 123 1.80 0.89 15.77
C TYR A 123 2.91 -0.15 15.66
N ASN A 124 2.82 -1.19 16.49
CA ASN A 124 3.68 -2.36 16.40
C ASN A 124 5.18 -2.02 16.58
N ALA A 125 5.53 -0.93 17.29
CA ALA A 125 6.91 -0.44 17.38
C ALA A 125 7.88 -1.38 18.11
N ASN A 126 7.38 -2.41 18.80
CA ASN A 126 8.18 -3.46 19.40
C ASN A 126 8.66 -4.52 18.38
N SER A 127 7.91 -4.77 17.32
CA SER A 127 8.30 -5.65 16.20
C SER A 127 8.94 -4.85 15.07
N ASN A 128 8.40 -3.67 14.77
CA ASN A 128 8.94 -2.74 13.77
C ASN A 128 10.02 -1.86 14.40
N THR A 129 11.23 -2.39 14.51
CA THR A 129 12.33 -1.78 15.29
C THR A 129 13.38 -1.03 14.47
N THR A 130 13.19 -0.94 13.15
CA THR A 130 14.12 -0.30 12.20
C THR A 130 13.45 0.85 11.46
N ILE A 131 14.23 1.74 10.85
CA ILE A 131 13.67 2.82 10.02
C ILE A 131 12.98 2.21 8.79
N GLU A 132 13.62 1.23 8.18
CA GLU A 132 13.13 0.52 7.01
C GLU A 132 11.77 -0.14 7.26
N SER A 133 11.57 -0.74 8.44
CA SER A 133 10.30 -1.41 8.80
C SER A 133 9.13 -0.45 9.03
N VAL A 134 9.36 0.87 9.19
CA VAL A 134 8.29 1.85 9.41
C VAL A 134 8.22 2.92 8.32
N ALA A 135 9.18 2.96 7.38
CA ALA A 135 9.29 4.05 6.43
C ALA A 135 8.13 4.11 5.43
N ALA A 136 7.59 2.95 5.02
CA ALA A 136 6.42 2.87 4.15
C ALA A 136 5.17 3.40 4.89
N THR A 137 4.83 2.83 6.04
CA THR A 137 3.73 3.30 6.90
C THR A 137 3.85 4.79 7.23
N LEU A 138 5.03 5.28 7.61
CA LEU A 138 5.23 6.72 7.85
C LEU A 138 4.93 7.57 6.61
N SER A 139 5.31 7.10 5.42
CA SER A 139 5.02 7.79 4.16
C SER A 139 3.53 7.77 3.83
N HIS A 140 2.85 6.66 4.14
CA HIS A 140 1.40 6.50 4.01
C HIS A 140 0.64 7.46 4.92
N GLU A 141 0.92 7.44 6.23
CA GLU A 141 0.28 8.35 7.19
C GLU A 141 0.58 9.82 6.91
N TYR A 142 1.79 10.11 6.43
CA TYR A 142 2.10 11.45 5.96
C TYR A 142 1.34 11.80 4.66
N GLY A 143 1.03 10.81 3.82
CA GLY A 143 0.18 10.95 2.65
C GLY A 143 -1.25 11.36 3.01
N HIS A 144 -1.83 10.80 4.07
CA HIS A 144 -3.09 11.29 4.63
C HIS A 144 -3.00 12.77 4.98
N HIS A 145 -1.99 13.16 5.76
CA HIS A 145 -1.76 14.55 6.14
C HIS A 145 -1.62 15.48 4.92
N PHE A 146 -0.82 15.07 3.93
CA PHE A 146 -0.57 15.84 2.72
C PHE A 146 -1.85 16.05 1.89
N THR A 147 -2.58 14.98 1.60
CA THR A 147 -3.72 15.01 0.67
C THR A 147 -4.89 15.77 1.27
N HIS A 148 -5.18 15.56 2.55
CA HIS A 148 -6.17 16.32 3.29
C HIS A 148 -5.85 17.82 3.29
N TYR A 149 -4.61 18.19 3.64
CA TYR A 149 -4.21 19.60 3.70
C TYR A 149 -4.45 20.31 2.36
N TRP A 150 -3.97 19.72 1.26
CA TRP A 150 -4.04 20.37 -0.04
C TRP A 150 -5.44 20.37 -0.65
N LEU A 151 -6.26 19.35 -0.40
CA LEU A 151 -7.66 19.35 -0.80
C LEU A 151 -8.45 20.43 -0.05
N MET A 152 -8.28 20.54 1.26
CA MET A 152 -8.94 21.59 2.05
C MET A 152 -8.49 22.98 1.58
N LYS A 153 -7.18 23.19 1.50
CA LYS A 153 -6.60 24.50 1.19
C LYS A 153 -6.90 25.01 -0.21
N LYS A 154 -6.97 24.12 -1.21
CA LYS A 154 -7.06 24.52 -2.63
C LYS A 154 -8.37 24.16 -3.31
N GLU A 155 -9.13 23.22 -2.76
CA GLU A 155 -10.42 22.82 -3.29
C GLU A 155 -11.58 22.99 -2.32
N HIS A 156 -11.32 23.27 -1.03
CA HIS A 156 -12.33 23.34 0.02
C HIS A 156 -13.14 22.02 0.10
N LYS A 157 -12.41 20.90 0.07
CA LYS A 157 -12.96 19.54 0.08
C LYS A 157 -12.16 18.63 1.01
N LEU A 158 -12.84 17.60 1.51
CA LEU A 158 -12.23 16.42 2.14
C LEU A 158 -12.05 15.30 1.09
N PRO A 159 -11.22 14.28 1.36
CA PRO A 159 -11.09 13.11 0.50
C PRO A 159 -12.42 12.38 0.24
N SER A 160 -13.32 12.36 1.21
CA SER A 160 -14.72 11.88 1.11
C SER A 160 -15.59 12.67 0.13
N ASN A 161 -15.09 13.72 -0.54
CA ASN A 161 -15.85 14.44 -1.54
C ASN A 161 -15.65 13.83 -2.95
N PRO A 162 -16.65 13.17 -3.55
CA PRO A 162 -16.52 12.52 -4.86
C PRO A 162 -16.37 13.51 -6.03
N LYS A 163 -16.47 14.83 -5.76
CA LYS A 163 -16.30 15.89 -6.77
C LYS A 163 -14.90 16.51 -6.71
N SER A 164 -13.94 15.95 -5.97
CA SER A 164 -12.55 16.41 -6.02
C SER A 164 -11.96 16.20 -7.43
N LYS A 165 -11.01 17.05 -7.85
CA LYS A 165 -10.38 16.88 -9.18
C LYS A 165 -9.58 15.57 -9.26
N TRP A 166 -9.05 15.09 -8.14
CA TRP A 166 -8.36 13.80 -8.06
C TRP A 166 -9.23 12.66 -8.60
N VAL A 167 -10.52 12.59 -8.23
CA VAL A 167 -11.45 11.54 -8.69
C VAL A 167 -11.52 11.45 -10.22
N ALA A 168 -11.59 12.60 -10.89
CA ALA A 168 -11.64 12.66 -12.35
C ALA A 168 -10.33 12.22 -13.03
N LEU A 169 -9.20 12.30 -12.32
CA LEU A 169 -7.87 12.01 -12.84
C LEU A 169 -7.38 10.59 -12.51
N ARG A 170 -7.83 10.02 -11.38
CA ARG A 170 -7.26 8.80 -10.81
C ARG A 170 -7.57 7.51 -11.58
N GLY A 171 -8.58 7.54 -12.44
CA GLY A 171 -8.98 6.36 -13.21
C GLY A 171 -9.79 5.33 -12.41
N ILE A 172 -10.50 5.78 -11.37
CA ILE A 172 -11.29 4.93 -10.45
C ILE A 172 -12.74 4.70 -10.89
N LYS A 173 -13.14 5.20 -12.07
CA LYS A 173 -14.48 4.98 -12.60
C LYS A 173 -14.74 3.48 -12.82
N GLY A 174 -15.81 2.96 -12.21
CA GLY A 174 -16.19 1.55 -12.32
C GLY A 174 -15.62 0.65 -11.21
N TYR A 175 -14.89 1.23 -10.26
CA TYR A 175 -14.42 0.55 -9.05
C TYR A 175 -15.28 0.98 -7.86
N PRO A 176 -15.44 0.13 -6.82
CA PRO A 176 -16.35 0.39 -5.70
C PRO A 176 -15.72 1.31 -4.66
N VAL A 177 -15.12 2.43 -5.09
CA VAL A 177 -14.50 3.41 -4.20
C VAL A 177 -15.56 4.06 -3.32
N VAL A 178 -15.31 4.05 -2.02
CA VAL A 178 -16.16 4.66 -0.99
C VAL A 178 -15.64 6.07 -0.70
N PHE A 179 -16.57 7.00 -0.51
CA PHE A 179 -16.30 8.41 -0.26
C PHE A 179 -16.97 8.81 1.06
N THR A 180 -16.33 8.47 2.17
CA THR A 180 -16.85 8.70 3.52
C THR A 180 -15.72 9.11 4.47
N GLU A 181 -16.08 9.74 5.59
CA GLU A 181 -15.19 9.94 6.74
C GLU A 181 -15.55 9.00 7.89
N ASP A 182 -16.61 8.19 7.72
CA ASP A 182 -17.15 7.28 8.72
C ASP A 182 -16.78 5.83 8.39
N ALA A 183 -15.77 5.32 9.10
CA ALA A 183 -15.33 3.93 8.97
C ALA A 183 -16.38 2.91 9.45
N GLU A 184 -17.45 3.35 10.12
CA GLU A 184 -18.58 2.50 10.54
C GLU A 184 -19.70 2.44 9.49
N GLU A 185 -19.59 3.18 8.37
CA GLU A 185 -20.62 3.21 7.34
C GLU A 185 -20.85 1.81 6.73
N PRO A 186 -22.12 1.38 6.53
CA PRO A 186 -22.41 0.10 5.90
C PRO A 186 -21.76 -0.06 4.52
N GLY A 187 -20.94 -1.10 4.35
CA GLY A 187 -20.22 -1.34 3.10
C GLY A 187 -18.87 -0.64 3.01
N TYR A 188 -18.43 0.05 4.07
CA TYR A 188 -17.07 0.53 4.21
C TYR A 188 -16.06 -0.61 4.04
N SER A 189 -14.99 -0.30 3.34
CA SER A 189 -13.82 -1.15 3.20
C SER A 189 -12.61 -0.23 3.07
N HIS A 190 -11.67 -0.35 4.01
CA HIS A 190 -10.40 0.39 4.01
C HIS A 190 -9.73 0.35 2.62
N PHE A 191 -9.71 -0.84 2.04
CA PHE A 191 -9.22 -1.11 0.68
C PHE A 191 -9.77 -0.17 -0.40
N TRP A 192 -11.05 0.22 -0.28
CA TRP A 192 -11.77 1.04 -1.24
C TRP A 192 -11.99 2.48 -0.77
N ASP A 193 -11.46 2.87 0.38
CA ASP A 193 -11.61 4.22 0.90
C ASP A 193 -10.80 5.23 0.06
N ALA A 194 -11.43 6.35 -0.31
CA ALA A 194 -10.78 7.37 -1.13
C ALA A 194 -9.56 8.04 -0.45
N ALA A 195 -9.59 8.26 0.87
CA ALA A 195 -8.47 8.79 1.64
C ALA A 195 -7.29 7.79 1.65
N GLU A 196 -7.56 6.51 1.85
CA GLU A 196 -6.53 5.46 1.83
C GLU A 196 -5.88 5.33 0.45
N ILE A 197 -6.67 5.33 -0.63
CA ILE A 197 -6.13 5.31 -1.99
C ILE A 197 -5.26 6.56 -2.26
N MET A 198 -5.66 7.73 -1.75
CA MET A 198 -4.87 8.96 -1.89
C MET A 198 -3.55 8.90 -1.08
N ALA A 199 -3.56 8.28 0.09
CA ALA A 199 -2.36 8.08 0.93
C ALA A 199 -1.38 7.09 0.27
N ASP A 200 -1.89 5.96 -0.25
CA ASP A 200 -1.13 5.01 -1.05
C ASP A 200 -0.49 5.72 -2.26
N ASP A 201 -1.29 6.46 -3.01
CA ASP A 201 -0.84 7.24 -4.17
C ASP A 201 0.32 8.17 -3.81
N TYR A 202 0.18 8.90 -2.70
CA TYR A 202 1.21 9.78 -2.19
C TYR A 202 2.46 8.98 -1.85
N MET A 203 2.36 7.87 -1.13
CA MET A 203 3.51 7.04 -0.78
C MET A 203 4.28 6.58 -2.03
N VAL A 204 3.60 6.13 -3.08
CA VAL A 204 4.28 5.70 -4.31
C VAL A 204 4.91 6.87 -5.08
N MET A 205 4.22 8.00 -5.17
CA MET A 205 4.70 9.15 -5.95
C MET A 205 5.75 9.99 -5.22
N PHE A 206 5.55 10.21 -3.94
CA PHE A 206 6.15 11.28 -3.12
C PHE A 206 6.74 10.76 -1.81
N GLY A 207 6.44 9.51 -1.44
CA GLY A 207 7.03 8.85 -0.29
C GLY A 207 8.56 8.78 -0.33
N SER A 208 9.16 8.48 0.82
CA SER A 208 10.61 8.44 0.93
C SER A 208 11.23 7.31 0.07
N PRO A 209 12.49 7.45 -0.38
CA PRO A 209 13.20 6.37 -1.08
C PRO A 209 13.34 5.11 -0.23
N THR A 210 13.44 5.23 1.10
CA THR A 210 13.53 4.09 2.02
C THR A 210 12.20 3.32 2.05
N GLY A 211 11.07 4.02 2.18
CA GLY A 211 9.75 3.40 2.17
C GLY A 211 9.48 2.66 0.87
N LYS A 212 9.74 3.31 -0.27
CA LYS A 212 9.57 2.68 -1.60
C LYS A 212 10.48 1.47 -1.80
N GLN A 213 11.72 1.51 -1.29
CA GLN A 213 12.60 0.35 -1.30
C GLN A 213 12.08 -0.77 -0.40
N ALA A 214 11.54 -0.46 0.78
CA ALA A 214 10.97 -1.45 1.69
C ALA A 214 9.78 -2.17 1.03
N MET A 215 8.89 -1.44 0.36
CA MET A 215 7.82 -2.01 -0.46
C MET A 215 8.36 -2.87 -1.60
N ALA A 216 9.41 -2.41 -2.29
CA ALA A 216 10.02 -3.20 -3.34
C ALA A 216 10.77 -4.44 -2.83
N ASN A 217 11.12 -4.48 -1.54
CA ASN A 217 11.72 -5.65 -0.90
C ASN A 217 10.66 -6.59 -0.34
N SER A 218 9.48 -6.10 0.09
CA SER A 218 8.37 -6.96 0.51
C SER A 218 7.82 -7.77 -0.66
N MET A 219 7.86 -7.20 -1.87
CA MET A 219 7.73 -7.93 -3.13
C MET A 219 8.56 -9.24 -3.14
N LEU A 220 9.80 -9.21 -2.67
CA LEU A 220 10.75 -10.32 -2.77
C LEU A 220 10.71 -11.30 -1.59
N LYS A 221 9.68 -11.24 -0.73
CA LYS A 221 9.57 -12.10 0.45
C LYS A 221 8.27 -12.91 0.42
N GLU A 222 8.37 -14.17 0.85
CA GLU A 222 7.27 -15.15 0.87
C GLU A 222 6.11 -14.78 1.83
N GLU A 223 6.29 -13.78 2.70
CA GLU A 223 5.29 -13.39 3.70
C GLU A 223 4.25 -12.40 3.15
N ILE A 224 3.51 -12.80 2.09
CA ILE A 224 2.24 -12.17 1.69
C ILE A 224 2.40 -10.93 0.79
N GLY A 225 3.12 -11.05 -0.33
CA GLY A 225 2.95 -10.20 -1.54
C GLY A 225 2.87 -8.67 -1.32
N PHE A 226 2.25 -7.94 -2.23
CA PHE A 226 2.16 -6.47 -2.17
C PHE A 226 1.24 -5.91 -1.05
N PHE A 227 0.82 -6.74 -0.09
CA PHE A 227 -0.23 -6.41 0.87
C PHE A 227 0.15 -5.35 1.91
N GLN A 228 1.44 -5.03 2.06
CA GLN A 228 1.91 -3.97 2.97
C GLN A 228 2.19 -2.63 2.25
N GLY A 229 1.80 -2.50 0.98
CA GLY A 229 2.23 -1.37 0.13
C GLY A 229 1.08 -0.55 -0.46
N VAL A 230 0.47 -1.05 -1.54
CA VAL A 230 -0.68 -0.40 -2.17
C VAL A 230 -1.77 -1.44 -2.19
N GLU A 231 -2.82 -1.23 -1.43
CA GLU A 231 -3.85 -2.24 -1.27
C GLU A 231 -4.62 -2.40 -2.60
N ASN A 232 -4.94 -1.28 -3.22
CA ASN A 232 -5.85 -1.14 -4.36
C ASN A 232 -5.25 -1.45 -5.74
N GLU A 233 -4.38 -2.44 -5.94
CA GLU A 233 -3.75 -2.68 -7.27
C GLU A 233 -4.72 -3.11 -8.40
N GLN A 234 -6.00 -3.27 -8.09
CA GLN A 234 -7.10 -3.48 -9.03
C GLN A 234 -7.33 -2.22 -9.89
N ILE A 235 -7.05 -1.02 -9.35
CA ILE A 235 -7.10 0.23 -10.09
C ILE A 235 -5.76 0.48 -10.81
N PRO A 236 -5.74 1.28 -11.90
CA PRO A 236 -4.49 1.55 -12.61
C PRO A 236 -3.43 2.15 -11.70
N SER A 237 -2.15 1.77 -11.89
CA SER A 237 -1.05 2.31 -11.10
C SER A 237 -0.96 3.84 -11.25
N VAL A 238 -0.95 4.58 -10.14
CA VAL A 238 -0.81 6.05 -10.17
C VAL A 238 0.49 6.50 -10.84
N MET A 239 1.51 5.64 -10.84
CA MET A 239 2.80 5.89 -11.45
C MET A 239 2.75 5.91 -12.99
N ALA A 240 1.69 5.34 -13.58
CA ALA A 240 1.37 5.46 -15.00
C ALA A 240 0.42 6.63 -15.31
N LEU A 241 0.02 7.43 -14.31
CA LEU A 241 -0.95 8.53 -14.42
C LEU A 241 -0.28 9.90 -14.19
N PRO A 242 0.49 10.44 -15.15
CA PRO A 242 1.25 11.69 -14.97
C PRO A 242 0.38 12.91 -14.61
N LYS A 243 -0.91 12.88 -14.97
CA LYS A 243 -1.87 13.94 -14.63
C LYS A 243 -2.17 13.99 -13.13
N VAL A 244 -2.19 12.85 -12.44
CA VAL A 244 -2.43 12.79 -10.98
C VAL A 244 -1.25 13.41 -10.23
N ARG A 245 -0.02 13.06 -10.62
CA ARG A 245 1.18 13.70 -10.06
C ARG A 245 1.21 15.21 -10.30
N SER A 246 0.95 15.62 -11.54
CA SER A 246 0.95 17.04 -11.93
C SER A 246 -0.08 17.83 -11.12
N TYR A 247 -1.23 17.23 -10.87
CA TYR A 247 -2.27 17.81 -10.03
C TYR A 247 -1.78 18.07 -8.59
N TRP A 248 -1.18 17.08 -7.92
CA TRP A 248 -0.66 17.27 -6.56
C TRP A 248 0.49 18.29 -6.49
N LEU A 249 1.40 18.29 -7.46
CA LEU A 249 2.47 19.28 -7.55
C LEU A 249 1.92 20.69 -7.78
N GLN A 250 0.87 20.84 -8.60
CA GLN A 250 0.22 22.13 -8.83
C GLN A 250 -0.51 22.63 -7.58
N LEU A 251 -1.22 21.76 -6.86
CA LEU A 251 -1.89 22.14 -5.61
C LEU A 251 -0.87 22.59 -4.56
N SER A 252 0.21 21.82 -4.41
CA SER A 252 1.23 22.06 -3.39
C SER A 252 2.23 23.17 -3.71
N GLY A 253 2.39 23.51 -5.00
CA GLY A 253 3.43 24.41 -5.46
C GLY A 253 4.86 23.83 -5.36
N ILE A 254 4.99 22.54 -5.03
CA ILE A 254 6.28 21.85 -4.96
C ILE A 254 6.80 21.60 -6.38
N LYS A 255 8.09 21.83 -6.60
CA LYS A 255 8.74 21.47 -7.87
C LYS A 255 8.90 19.96 -7.93
N ASP A 256 8.61 19.36 -9.08
CA ASP A 256 8.78 17.92 -9.27
C ASP A 256 10.24 17.51 -9.03
N PRO A 257 10.56 16.79 -7.93
CA PRO A 257 11.93 16.37 -7.69
C PRO A 257 12.32 15.19 -8.59
N GLN A 258 11.34 14.49 -9.16
CA GLN A 258 11.55 13.23 -9.87
C GLN A 258 10.36 12.91 -10.81
N PRO A 259 10.33 13.48 -12.02
CA PRO A 259 9.23 13.29 -12.97
C PRO A 259 8.98 11.83 -13.31
N LEU A 260 7.69 11.47 -13.44
CA LEU A 260 7.30 10.13 -13.87
C LEU A 260 7.73 9.89 -15.30
N SER A 261 8.38 8.76 -15.52
CA SER A 261 8.82 8.28 -16.83
C SER A 261 8.34 6.84 -17.10
N PHE A 262 7.35 6.40 -16.32
CA PHE A 262 6.79 5.06 -16.36
C PHE A 262 5.54 4.97 -17.24
N LYS A 263 5.33 3.79 -17.81
CA LYS A 263 4.04 3.30 -18.32
C LYS A 263 3.81 1.89 -17.76
N GLU A 264 2.59 1.39 -17.86
CA GLU A 264 2.31 0.02 -17.42
C GLU A 264 3.13 -1.03 -18.20
N PRO A 265 3.81 -1.98 -17.53
CA PRO A 265 4.51 -3.09 -18.17
C PRO A 265 3.53 -4.18 -18.62
N LYS A 266 2.80 -3.93 -19.71
CA LYS A 266 1.66 -4.75 -20.14
C LYS A 266 2.06 -6.20 -20.46
N LEU A 267 1.48 -7.17 -19.76
CA LEU A 267 1.57 -8.60 -20.13
C LEU A 267 0.94 -8.84 -21.50
N THR A 268 1.73 -9.37 -22.45
CA THR A 268 1.32 -9.62 -23.84
C THR A 268 1.08 -11.09 -24.12
N ALA A 269 1.79 -12.00 -23.46
CA ALA A 269 1.63 -13.44 -23.65
C ALA A 269 2.07 -14.27 -22.44
N ILE A 270 1.44 -15.44 -22.31
CA ILE A 270 1.91 -16.57 -21.50
C ILE A 270 2.01 -17.76 -22.44
N THR A 271 3.22 -18.28 -22.63
CA THR A 271 3.48 -19.41 -23.54
C THR A 271 3.95 -20.61 -22.75
N ALA A 272 3.35 -21.78 -23.02
CA ALA A 272 3.83 -23.05 -22.54
C ALA A 272 5.15 -23.42 -23.26
N VAL A 273 6.14 -23.89 -22.50
CA VAL A 273 7.43 -24.36 -22.98
C VAL A 273 7.63 -25.77 -22.46
N THR A 274 7.98 -26.70 -23.35
CA THR A 274 8.33 -28.07 -22.95
C THR A 274 9.82 -28.14 -22.63
N THR A 275 10.18 -28.58 -21.42
CA THR A 275 11.57 -28.77 -21.01
C THR A 275 12.17 -30.01 -21.70
N ILE A 276 13.48 -30.20 -21.55
CA ILE A 276 14.17 -31.39 -22.07
C ILE A 276 13.59 -32.68 -21.46
N ASP A 277 13.14 -32.61 -20.20
CA ASP A 277 12.56 -33.73 -19.45
C ASP A 277 11.07 -33.97 -19.80
N GLY A 278 10.49 -33.14 -20.68
CA GLY A 278 9.10 -33.25 -21.12
C GLY A 278 8.09 -32.49 -20.23
N ASP A 279 8.56 -31.82 -19.18
CA ASP A 279 7.71 -31.00 -18.31
C ASP A 279 7.21 -29.74 -19.02
N ILE A 280 6.05 -29.23 -18.59
CA ILE A 280 5.49 -27.98 -19.12
C ILE A 280 5.79 -26.86 -18.13
N VAL A 281 6.62 -25.90 -18.55
CA VAL A 281 6.84 -24.64 -17.83
C VAL A 281 6.22 -23.47 -18.60
N HIS A 282 6.18 -22.29 -18.00
CA HIS A 282 5.55 -21.13 -18.61
C HIS A 282 6.55 -19.99 -18.80
N LYS A 283 6.39 -19.26 -19.90
CA LYS A 283 7.14 -18.02 -20.17
C LYS A 283 6.18 -16.85 -20.27
N PHE A 284 6.40 -15.86 -19.42
CA PHE A 284 5.75 -14.56 -19.47
C PHE A 284 6.48 -13.65 -20.46
N THR A 285 5.72 -12.92 -21.28
CA THR A 285 6.25 -11.85 -22.15
C THR A 285 5.42 -10.59 -21.95
N TYR A 286 6.10 -9.44 -21.85
CA TYR A 286 5.47 -8.17 -21.52
C TYR A 286 6.16 -6.98 -22.20
N GLU A 287 5.44 -5.86 -22.30
CA GLU A 287 6.00 -4.59 -22.76
C GLU A 287 6.86 -3.92 -21.68
N ALA A 288 7.85 -3.13 -22.09
CA ALA A 288 8.67 -2.36 -21.17
C ALA A 288 7.85 -1.32 -20.40
N GLY A 289 8.08 -1.21 -19.09
CA GLY A 289 7.47 -0.21 -18.21
C GLY A 289 7.90 1.26 -18.43
N SER A 290 8.58 1.57 -19.54
CA SER A 290 8.90 2.93 -19.95
C SER A 290 9.07 3.03 -21.47
N THR A 291 8.76 4.19 -22.04
CA THR A 291 9.10 4.53 -23.44
C THR A 291 10.52 5.10 -23.57
N ASN A 292 11.15 5.50 -22.46
CA ASN A 292 12.54 5.93 -22.45
C ASN A 292 13.45 4.69 -22.47
N ALA A 293 14.23 4.53 -23.54
CA ALA A 293 15.07 3.35 -23.75
C ALA A 293 16.12 3.13 -22.66
N GLU A 294 16.73 4.19 -22.14
CA GLU A 294 17.76 4.09 -21.09
C GLU A 294 17.15 3.75 -19.74
N LEU A 295 15.94 4.24 -19.45
CA LEU A 295 15.18 3.77 -18.30
C LEU A 295 14.79 2.30 -18.48
N ALA A 296 14.18 1.94 -19.62
CA ALA A 296 13.71 0.58 -19.89
C ALA A 296 14.81 -0.49 -19.72
N LYS A 297 16.05 -0.20 -20.13
CA LYS A 297 17.20 -1.11 -19.95
C LYS A 297 17.55 -1.40 -18.50
N ARG A 298 17.35 -0.42 -17.59
CA ARG A 298 17.71 -0.57 -16.17
C ARG A 298 16.54 -1.02 -15.29
N LEU A 299 15.32 -1.03 -15.82
CA LEU A 299 14.16 -1.50 -15.08
C LEU A 299 14.33 -2.98 -14.74
N GLN A 300 13.95 -3.31 -13.51
CA GLN A 300 13.83 -4.67 -13.01
C GLN A 300 12.37 -5.09 -13.11
N TYR A 301 12.11 -6.29 -13.59
CA TYR A 301 10.76 -6.80 -13.80
C TYR A 301 10.49 -8.04 -12.95
N GLY A 302 9.31 -8.11 -12.37
CA GLY A 302 8.80 -9.26 -11.64
C GLY A 302 7.37 -9.56 -12.07
N VAL A 303 6.98 -10.83 -12.03
CA VAL A 303 5.59 -11.25 -12.29
C VAL A 303 5.05 -11.90 -11.04
N TYR A 304 3.86 -11.46 -10.62
CA TYR A 304 3.11 -12.04 -9.50
C TYR A 304 1.90 -12.73 -10.06
N TRP A 305 1.51 -13.81 -9.39
CA TRP A 305 0.24 -14.42 -9.66
C TRP A 305 -0.41 -14.96 -8.40
N SER A 306 -1.73 -14.99 -8.44
CA SER A 306 -2.55 -15.60 -7.40
C SER A 306 -3.63 -16.46 -8.03
N GLU A 307 -3.94 -17.57 -7.38
CA GLU A 307 -5.14 -18.33 -7.70
C GLU A 307 -6.36 -17.57 -7.14
N ASP A 308 -7.39 -17.41 -7.98
CA ASP A 308 -8.68 -16.90 -7.51
C ASP A 308 -9.40 -18.06 -6.81
N ALA A 309 -9.01 -18.31 -5.56
CA ALA A 309 -9.61 -19.34 -4.75
C ALA A 309 -10.94 -18.81 -4.20
N SER A 310 -12.03 -19.52 -4.50
CA SER A 310 -13.35 -19.28 -3.88
C SER A 310 -13.38 -19.63 -2.39
N ASP A 311 -12.34 -20.32 -1.92
CA ASP A 311 -12.20 -20.88 -0.58
C ASP A 311 -10.98 -20.23 0.07
N GLU A 312 -11.00 -20.06 1.39
CA GLU A 312 -10.14 -19.23 2.25
C GLU A 312 -8.59 -19.43 2.13
N SER A 313 -8.09 -20.25 1.20
CA SER A 313 -6.67 -20.38 0.88
C SER A 313 -6.34 -19.75 -0.49
N PHE A 314 -5.86 -18.51 -0.50
CA PHE A 314 -5.22 -17.95 -1.69
C PHE A 314 -3.74 -18.34 -1.71
N SER A 315 -3.25 -18.87 -2.83
CA SER A 315 -1.82 -19.01 -3.08
C SER A 315 -1.34 -17.76 -3.82
N ILE A 316 -0.21 -17.21 -3.41
CA ILE A 316 0.50 -16.16 -4.14
C ILE A 316 1.90 -16.66 -4.39
N ASP A 317 2.36 -16.45 -5.62
CA ASP A 317 3.71 -16.79 -6.03
C ASP A 317 4.23 -15.71 -7.00
N TYR A 318 5.54 -15.65 -7.17
CA TYR A 318 6.21 -14.56 -7.85
C TYR A 318 7.54 -14.99 -8.48
N THR A 319 8.02 -14.18 -9.42
CA THR A 319 9.38 -14.33 -9.96
C THR A 319 10.34 -13.41 -9.23
N GLU A 320 11.62 -13.79 -9.18
CA GLU A 320 12.68 -12.82 -8.88
C GLU A 320 12.65 -11.62 -9.85
N LEU A 321 13.17 -10.49 -9.39
CA LEU A 321 13.33 -9.29 -10.20
C LEU A 321 14.48 -9.45 -11.21
N VAL A 322 14.17 -9.40 -12.50
CA VAL A 322 15.17 -9.49 -13.58
C VAL A 322 15.40 -8.15 -14.27
N THR A 323 16.66 -7.77 -14.45
CA THR A 323 17.01 -6.47 -15.07
C THR A 323 16.92 -6.53 -16.59
N GLY A 324 16.17 -5.60 -17.20
CA GLY A 324 16.14 -5.34 -18.64
C GLY A 324 15.55 -6.45 -19.51
N LYS A 325 15.04 -7.54 -18.91
CA LYS A 325 14.43 -8.65 -19.64
C LYS A 325 12.93 -8.40 -19.79
N LEU A 326 12.43 -8.51 -21.02
CA LEU A 326 11.00 -8.38 -21.35
C LEU A 326 10.27 -9.73 -21.40
N SER A 327 10.91 -10.76 -20.85
CA SER A 327 10.32 -12.08 -20.69
C SER A 327 10.99 -12.83 -19.55
N ILE A 328 10.20 -13.59 -18.80
CA ILE A 328 10.67 -14.47 -17.73
C ILE A 328 10.11 -15.87 -17.99
N GLN A 329 10.98 -16.86 -17.99
CA GLN A 329 10.60 -18.27 -18.05
C GLN A 329 10.71 -18.86 -16.65
N LEU A 330 9.66 -19.52 -16.20
CA LEU A 330 9.63 -20.29 -14.95
C LEU A 330 10.39 -21.60 -15.14
N ASP A 331 10.96 -22.09 -14.05
CA ASP A 331 11.52 -23.44 -13.91
C ASP A 331 10.46 -24.46 -13.45
N TYR A 332 9.23 -24.01 -13.19
CA TYR A 332 8.09 -24.84 -12.84
C TYR A 332 6.82 -24.48 -13.63
N ALA A 333 5.83 -25.36 -13.54
CA ALA A 333 4.51 -25.15 -14.11
C ALA A 333 3.70 -24.17 -13.24
N LEU A 334 2.94 -23.27 -13.88
CA LEU A 334 1.92 -22.51 -13.17
C LEU A 334 0.84 -23.44 -12.60
N PRO A 335 0.13 -23.02 -11.55
CA PRO A 335 -0.96 -23.81 -10.99
C PRO A 335 -2.04 -24.08 -12.05
N GLN A 336 -2.53 -25.31 -12.08
CA GLN A 336 -3.61 -25.71 -12.97
C GLN A 336 -4.96 -25.23 -12.40
N ALA A 337 -5.28 -23.96 -12.62
CA ALA A 337 -6.48 -23.34 -12.10
C ALA A 337 -7.38 -22.75 -13.21
N LYS A 338 -8.68 -22.68 -12.95
CA LYS A 338 -9.66 -22.06 -13.86
C LYS A 338 -9.45 -20.56 -14.00
N ARG A 339 -8.84 -19.93 -12.99
CA ARG A 339 -8.63 -18.49 -12.93
C ARG A 339 -7.38 -18.19 -12.10
N VAL A 340 -6.38 -17.62 -12.76
CA VAL A 340 -5.15 -17.11 -12.17
C VAL A 340 -5.06 -15.63 -12.52
N ILE A 341 -4.88 -14.79 -11.51
CA ILE A 341 -4.69 -13.36 -11.66
C ILE A 341 -3.20 -13.09 -11.74
N ILE A 342 -2.76 -12.35 -12.75
CA ILE A 342 -1.35 -12.13 -13.04
C ILE A 342 -1.07 -10.64 -13.17
N THR A 343 -0.02 -10.17 -12.50
CA THR A 343 0.40 -8.77 -12.48
C THR A 343 1.88 -8.69 -12.80
N VAL A 344 2.26 -7.74 -13.65
CA VAL A 344 3.67 -7.46 -13.97
C VAL A 344 4.07 -6.17 -13.28
N TYR A 345 5.21 -6.19 -12.59
CA TYR A 345 5.79 -5.03 -11.93
C TYR A 345 7.07 -4.63 -12.67
N ALA A 346 7.35 -3.33 -12.67
CA ALA A 346 8.61 -2.78 -13.10
C ALA A 346 9.13 -1.83 -12.02
N TYR A 347 10.36 -2.04 -11.58
CA TYR A 347 11.02 -1.29 -10.52
C TYR A 347 12.32 -0.67 -11.04
N ASP A 348 12.55 0.60 -10.73
CA ASP A 348 13.81 1.28 -11.04
C ASP A 348 14.69 1.35 -9.79
N PRO A 349 15.78 0.56 -9.72
CA PRO A 349 16.65 0.53 -8.54
C PRO A 349 17.37 1.86 -8.29
N LYS A 350 17.49 2.74 -9.29
CA LYS A 350 18.13 4.05 -9.14
C LYS A 350 17.22 5.06 -8.45
N THR A 351 15.96 5.09 -8.85
CA THR A 351 14.99 6.10 -8.44
C THR A 351 14.05 5.60 -7.35
N LYS A 352 14.11 4.30 -7.05
CA LYS A 352 13.26 3.57 -6.10
C LYS A 352 11.78 3.58 -6.46
N GLN A 353 11.41 4.06 -7.65
CA GLN A 353 10.04 4.04 -8.14
C GLN A 353 9.71 2.69 -8.74
N TYR A 354 8.45 2.27 -8.61
CA TYR A 354 7.91 1.13 -9.32
C TYR A 354 6.59 1.49 -9.99
N VAL A 355 6.17 0.67 -10.93
CA VAL A 355 4.87 0.71 -11.59
C VAL A 355 4.39 -0.72 -11.77
N TYR A 356 3.09 -0.93 -11.70
CA TYR A 356 2.48 -2.23 -12.00
C TYR A 356 1.50 -2.11 -13.16
N ALA A 357 1.33 -3.21 -13.89
CA ALA A 357 0.34 -3.30 -14.95
C ALA A 357 -1.03 -3.66 -14.37
N LYS A 358 -2.10 -3.31 -15.10
CA LYS A 358 -3.43 -3.83 -14.77
C LYS A 358 -3.41 -5.36 -14.67
N ARG A 359 -3.91 -5.89 -13.54
CA ARG A 359 -4.06 -7.33 -13.28
C ARG A 359 -4.76 -8.01 -14.46
N GLN A 360 -4.29 -9.17 -14.92
CA GLN A 360 -4.91 -9.93 -16.02
C GLN A 360 -5.31 -11.33 -15.55
N ALA A 361 -6.53 -11.77 -15.87
CA ALA A 361 -7.00 -13.10 -15.52
C ALA A 361 -6.75 -14.09 -16.66
N TYR A 362 -6.31 -15.30 -16.32
CA TYR A 362 -6.07 -16.40 -17.25
C TYR A 362 -6.70 -17.70 -16.74
N ASN A 363 -7.22 -18.51 -17.65
CA ASN A 363 -7.58 -19.90 -17.38
C ASN A 363 -6.39 -20.79 -17.76
N LEU A 364 -5.85 -21.48 -16.75
CA LEU A 364 -4.71 -22.39 -16.83
C LEU A 364 -5.13 -23.85 -16.60
N SER A 365 -6.42 -24.19 -16.77
CA SER A 365 -6.92 -25.57 -16.68
C SER A 365 -6.26 -26.49 -17.71
N ASN A 366 -5.74 -25.92 -18.80
CA ASN A 366 -4.85 -26.58 -19.76
C ASN A 366 -3.52 -25.82 -19.82
N LEU A 367 -2.50 -26.35 -19.14
CA LEU A 367 -1.16 -25.74 -19.06
C LEU A 367 -0.49 -25.55 -20.42
N LYS A 368 -0.87 -26.33 -21.46
CA LYS A 368 -0.32 -26.15 -22.82
C LYS A 368 -0.95 -24.97 -23.57
N LYS A 369 -2.11 -24.52 -23.13
CA LYS A 369 -2.89 -23.48 -23.81
C LYS A 369 -3.50 -22.52 -22.79
N PRO A 370 -2.70 -21.64 -22.17
CA PRO A 370 -3.21 -20.54 -21.35
C PRO A 370 -4.23 -19.70 -22.13
N ILE A 371 -5.41 -19.46 -21.56
CA ILE A 371 -6.46 -18.64 -22.18
C ILE A 371 -6.65 -17.38 -21.37
N LYS A 372 -6.42 -16.21 -21.97
CA LYS A 372 -6.74 -14.94 -21.34
C LYS A 372 -8.26 -14.81 -21.17
N LEU A 373 -8.70 -14.50 -19.96
CA LEU A 373 -10.11 -14.27 -19.65
C LEU A 373 -10.50 -12.82 -19.92
N ALA A 374 -11.76 -12.60 -20.30
CA ALA A 374 -12.35 -11.27 -20.30
C ALA A 374 -12.43 -10.75 -18.85
N GLN A 375 -12.22 -9.44 -18.68
CA GLN A 375 -12.30 -8.75 -17.39
C GLN A 375 -13.69 -8.19 -17.16
#